data_AF-A0A420DF69-F1
#
_entry.id   AF-A0A420DF69-F1
#
_cell.length_a   1.000
_cell.length_b   1.000
_cell.length_c   1.000
_cell.angle_alpha   90.00
_cell.angle_beta   90.00
_cell.angle_gamma   90.00
#
_symmetry.space_group_name_H-M   'P 1'
#
loop_
_entity.id
_entity.type
_entity.pdbx_description
1 polymer ?
#
loop_
_entity_poly.entity_id
_entity_poly.type
_entity_poly.pdbx_seq_one_letter_code
_entity_poly.pdbx_strand_id
1 'polypeptide(L)'
;MKKIFNKVDFNFYFDFNFSLWTISTLTLVGLFIYYLRNPEKFEKLIALISKFLKYVSNKFDKTYVKYDLQGKINDYLKKVSHRTKHLDIKKINVEWIDVSEQTETQFIQNGELILRLKKGEHQNENIVKASMAFISYAFLKKAKSYIAKYQRESMDLFACYDLLKEEKSEILDQFVQDFMKDKMDNKKISDFFEKYSDIDDVGIFYPVLVQELTFLGEKVFAKKRDAQNIHKEVTELVNFLYRYANRKLREDIVNDFSGTYCKFGIRIIGRSIVINRDGERVYKNHLKKIASDNETLYLIGSNEHKKFINEVFENCKEEIGYSKLMEDTYVATIKDKDGENIKVMSYILTVRNDSIKVYHKK
;
A
#
# COMPACT_ATOMS: atom_id res chain seq x y z
N MET A 1 34.27 15.04 69.10
CA MET A 1 35.25 14.07 68.61
C MET A 1 34.98 13.84 67.12
N LYS A 2 35.97 14.17 66.26
CA LYS A 2 36.13 13.83 64.83
C LYS A 2 34.93 13.22 64.07
N LYS A 3 34.52 13.86 62.97
CA LYS A 3 34.98 13.47 61.62
C LYS A 3 34.56 14.48 60.56
N ILE A 4 35.59 15.06 59.97
CA ILE A 4 35.60 15.70 58.65
C ILE A 4 35.24 14.62 57.62
N PHE A 5 34.24 14.86 56.80
CA PHE A 5 34.14 14.26 55.46
C PHE A 5 33.64 15.35 54.52
N ASN A 6 34.57 15.86 53.71
CA ASN A 6 34.29 16.71 52.56
C ASN A 6 33.35 15.96 51.63
N LYS A 7 32.13 16.50 51.42
CA LYS A 7 31.38 16.22 50.19
C LYS A 7 32.03 17.07 49.09
N VAL A 8 32.75 16.41 48.19
CA VAL A 8 33.10 16.99 46.90
C VAL A 8 31.84 16.89 46.04
N ASP A 9 31.08 17.98 45.97
CA ASP A 9 29.98 18.09 45.03
C ASP A 9 30.56 18.36 43.64
N PHE A 10 30.63 17.32 42.79
CA PHE A 10 30.87 17.49 41.36
C PHE A 10 29.59 18.04 40.70
N ASN A 11 29.43 19.36 40.73
CA ASN A 11 28.45 20.03 39.88
C ASN A 11 29.02 20.12 38.46
N PHE A 12 28.63 19.18 37.58
CA PHE A 12 28.75 19.38 36.14
C PHE A 12 27.75 20.45 35.70
N TYR A 13 28.17 21.71 35.71
CA TYR A 13 27.46 22.76 34.99
C TYR A 13 27.75 22.59 33.48
N PHE A 14 26.81 21.99 32.76
CA PHE A 14 26.77 22.06 31.31
C PHE A 14 26.18 23.42 30.91
N ASP A 15 27.03 24.45 30.83
CA ASP A 15 26.67 25.70 30.17
C ASP A 15 26.69 25.50 28.65
N PHE A 16 25.55 25.06 28.11
CA PHE A 16 25.34 25.04 26.67
C PHE A 16 25.03 26.47 26.19
N ASN A 17 26.09 27.21 25.87
CA ASN A 17 25.97 28.49 25.19
C ASN A 17 25.67 28.24 23.69
N PHE A 18 24.44 27.85 23.39
CA PHE A 18 23.98 27.71 22.01
C PHE A 18 23.82 29.11 21.41
N SER A 19 24.83 29.56 20.66
CA SER A 19 24.68 30.75 19.83
C SER A 19 23.55 30.53 18.81
N LEU A 20 22.83 31.59 18.42
CA LEU A 20 21.81 31.53 17.36
C LEU A 20 22.32 30.83 16.08
N TRP A 21 23.61 30.98 15.78
CA TRP A 21 24.28 30.29 14.68
C TRP A 21 24.37 28.78 14.88
N THR A 22 24.69 28.30 16.08
CA THR A 22 24.73 26.86 16.38
C THR A 22 23.35 26.20 16.30
N ILE A 23 22.30 26.87 16.80
CA ILE A 23 20.91 26.41 16.69
C ILE A 23 20.46 26.40 15.22
N SER A 24 20.80 27.45 14.47
CA SER A 24 20.57 27.53 13.01
C SER A 24 21.27 26.40 12.26
N THR A 25 22.55 26.12 12.53
CA THR A 25 23.27 25.02 11.88
C THR A 25 22.73 23.66 12.29
N LEU A 26 22.37 23.45 13.56
CA LEU A 26 21.81 22.17 14.01
C LEU A 26 20.41 21.93 13.44
N THR A 27 19.60 22.98 13.31
CA THR A 27 18.29 22.88 12.64
C THR A 27 18.43 22.65 11.13
N LEU A 28 19.36 23.33 10.45
CA LEU A 28 19.67 23.07 9.04
C LEU A 28 20.20 21.66 8.81
N VAL A 29 21.12 21.18 9.65
CA VAL A 29 21.65 19.81 9.59
C VAL A 29 20.56 18.79 9.92
N GLY A 30 19.72 19.05 10.91
CA GLY A 30 18.57 18.21 11.26
C GLY A 30 17.55 18.10 10.12
N LEU A 31 17.22 19.23 9.48
CA LEU A 31 16.38 19.27 8.27
C LEU A 31 17.04 18.51 7.12
N PHE A 32 18.34 18.71 6.89
CA PHE A 32 19.09 18.03 5.85
C PHE A 32 19.09 16.50 6.05
N ILE A 33 19.35 16.02 7.27
CA ILE A 33 19.29 14.60 7.62
C ILE A 33 17.86 14.05 7.47
N TYR A 34 16.84 14.84 7.87
CA TYR A 34 15.45 14.48 7.72
C TYR A 34 15.05 14.28 6.25
N TYR A 35 15.49 15.19 5.37
CA TYR A 35 15.24 15.10 3.92
C TYR A 35 16.05 13.97 3.27
N LEU A 36 17.29 13.70 3.70
CA LEU A 36 18.05 12.54 3.23
C LEU A 36 17.40 11.21 3.62
N ARG A 37 16.78 11.12 4.80
CA ARG A 37 16.05 9.92 5.25
C ARG A 37 14.67 9.75 4.62
N ASN A 38 14.10 10.82 4.06
CA ASN A 38 12.79 10.82 3.41
C ASN A 38 12.96 11.34 1.97
N PRO A 39 13.57 10.55 1.06
CA PRO A 39 13.86 10.98 -0.30
C PRO A 39 12.63 11.53 -1.04
N GLU A 40 11.43 11.03 -0.74
CA GLU A 40 10.17 11.54 -1.27
C GLU A 40 9.87 12.99 -0.87
N LYS A 41 10.17 13.37 0.37
CA LYS A 41 10.02 14.76 0.85
C LYS A 41 11.07 15.66 0.23
N PHE A 42 12.26 15.13 -0.02
CA PHE A 42 13.32 15.86 -0.70
C PHE A 42 12.97 16.11 -2.18
N GLU A 43 12.39 15.11 -2.86
CA GLU A 43 11.85 15.26 -4.22
C GLU A 43 10.77 16.34 -4.26
N LYS A 44 9.82 16.36 -3.31
CA LYS A 44 8.82 17.44 -3.18
C LYS A 44 9.44 18.82 -2.90
N LEU A 45 10.48 18.88 -2.07
CA LEU A 45 11.19 20.12 -1.79
C LEU A 45 11.87 20.66 -3.06
N ILE A 46 12.55 19.80 -3.82
CA ILE A 46 13.12 20.18 -5.12
C ILE A 46 12.02 20.62 -6.07
N ALA A 47 10.87 19.95 -6.10
CA ALA A 47 9.73 20.36 -6.91
C ALA A 47 9.23 21.75 -6.53
N LEU A 48 9.07 22.06 -5.23
CA LEU A 48 8.68 23.39 -4.74
C LEU A 48 9.72 24.47 -5.10
N ILE A 49 11.01 24.18 -4.88
CA ILE A 49 12.11 25.09 -5.25
C ILE A 49 12.11 25.33 -6.76
N SER A 50 11.94 24.28 -7.55
CA SER A 50 11.89 24.37 -9.02
C SER A 50 10.65 25.13 -9.49
N LYS A 51 9.50 25.00 -8.82
CA LYS A 51 8.29 25.79 -9.10
C LYS A 51 8.52 27.28 -8.84
N PHE A 52 9.26 27.62 -7.79
CA PHE A 52 9.63 29.02 -7.51
C PHE A 52 10.64 29.55 -8.54
N LEU A 53 11.62 28.73 -8.95
CA LEU A 53 12.62 29.09 -9.95
C LEU A 53 12.10 29.00 -11.40
N LYS A 54 10.91 28.42 -11.64
CA LYS A 54 10.22 28.40 -12.94
C LYS A 54 10.02 29.81 -13.48
N TYR A 55 9.72 30.77 -12.60
CA TYR A 55 9.57 32.19 -12.98
C TYR A 55 10.87 32.81 -13.52
N VAL A 56 12.03 32.18 -13.28
CA VAL A 56 13.36 32.66 -13.68
C VAL A 56 13.87 31.94 -14.94
N SER A 57 13.47 30.68 -15.21
CA SER A 57 13.87 29.97 -16.44
C SER A 57 12.99 28.76 -16.78
N ASN A 58 12.67 28.61 -18.07
CA ASN A 58 11.99 27.43 -18.66
C ASN A 58 12.75 26.10 -18.48
N LYS A 59 14.03 26.11 -18.05
CA LYS A 59 14.76 24.89 -17.70
C LYS A 59 14.23 24.23 -16.41
N PHE A 60 13.67 25.01 -15.48
CA PHE A 60 13.16 24.48 -14.21
C PHE A 60 11.79 23.78 -14.34
N ASP A 61 11.09 23.97 -15.46
CA ASP A 61 9.84 23.27 -15.75
C ASP A 61 10.02 21.75 -15.87
N LYS A 62 11.09 21.32 -16.57
CA LYS A 62 11.43 19.90 -16.70
C LYS A 62 11.75 19.29 -15.34
N THR A 63 12.53 20.01 -14.54
CA THR A 63 12.94 19.59 -13.20
C THR A 63 11.74 19.48 -12.26
N TYR A 64 10.84 20.46 -12.29
CA TYR A 64 9.60 20.45 -11.52
C TYR A 64 8.73 19.24 -11.86
N VAL A 65 8.39 19.04 -13.14
CA VAL A 65 7.52 17.92 -13.56
C VAL A 65 8.16 16.57 -13.22
N LYS A 66 9.48 16.42 -13.40
CA LYS A 66 10.21 15.20 -13.02
C LYS A 66 10.03 14.89 -11.53
N TYR A 67 10.36 15.84 -10.66
CA TYR A 67 10.35 15.59 -9.22
C TYR A 67 8.95 15.58 -8.61
N ASP A 68 7.99 16.33 -9.19
CA ASP A 68 6.58 16.26 -8.81
C ASP A 68 6.02 14.85 -9.09
N LEU A 69 6.21 14.34 -10.31
CA LEU A 69 5.78 12.98 -10.69
C LEU A 69 6.49 11.91 -9.85
N GLN A 70 7.81 12.02 -9.71
CA GLN A 70 8.60 11.05 -8.96
C GLN A 70 8.18 11.02 -7.48
N GLY A 71 8.01 12.18 -6.85
CA GLY A 71 7.56 12.29 -5.47
C GLY A 71 6.17 11.70 -5.27
N LYS A 72 5.23 11.95 -6.20
CA LYS A 72 3.85 11.41 -6.14
C LYS A 72 3.83 9.88 -6.21
N ILE A 73 4.48 9.31 -7.21
CA ILE A 73 4.51 7.86 -7.39
C ILE A 73 5.26 7.18 -6.24
N ASN A 74 6.37 7.77 -5.76
CA ASN A 74 7.12 7.22 -4.64
C ASN A 74 6.32 7.28 -3.32
N ASP A 75 5.57 8.36 -3.08
CA ASP A 75 4.66 8.44 -1.93
C ASP A 75 3.58 7.37 -1.98
N TYR A 76 2.96 7.19 -3.15
CA TYR A 76 1.98 6.14 -3.36
C TYR A 76 2.60 4.76 -3.14
N LEU A 77 3.77 4.46 -3.73
CA LEU A 77 4.50 3.22 -3.49
C LEU A 77 4.83 3.00 -2.01
N LYS A 78 5.14 4.07 -1.27
CA LYS A 78 5.36 3.99 0.18
C LYS A 78 4.06 3.63 0.92
N LYS A 79 2.93 4.24 0.57
CA LYS A 79 1.59 3.89 1.11
C LYS A 79 1.26 2.42 0.81
N VAL A 80 1.40 1.99 -0.45
CA VAL A 80 1.09 0.62 -0.88
C VAL A 80 2.04 -0.40 -0.24
N SER A 81 3.35 -0.13 -0.19
CA SER A 81 4.35 -1.06 0.40
C SER A 81 4.28 -1.18 1.93
N HIS A 82 3.69 -0.19 2.61
CA HIS A 82 3.33 -0.33 4.02
C HIS A 82 2.22 -1.38 4.21
N ARG A 83 1.27 -1.39 3.27
CA ARG A 83 0.06 -2.22 3.30
C ARG A 83 0.19 -3.53 2.52
N THR A 84 1.24 -3.70 1.73
CA THR A 84 1.49 -4.87 0.88
C THR A 84 2.98 -5.24 0.93
N LYS A 85 3.29 -6.47 1.35
CA LYS A 85 4.64 -7.04 1.32
C LYS A 85 4.92 -7.77 0.00
N HIS A 86 6.21 -7.81 -0.34
CA HIS A 86 6.74 -8.47 -1.54
C HIS A 86 6.29 -7.86 -2.87
N LEU A 87 5.90 -6.58 -2.88
CA LEU A 87 5.77 -5.84 -4.13
C LEU A 87 7.13 -5.74 -4.83
N ASP A 88 7.11 -5.98 -6.14
CA ASP A 88 8.30 -6.03 -6.99
C ASP A 88 9.04 -4.67 -7.06
N ILE A 89 8.30 -3.55 -6.96
CA ILE A 89 8.83 -2.20 -7.16
C ILE A 89 8.67 -1.37 -5.90
N LYS A 90 9.80 -0.81 -5.43
CA LYS A 90 9.87 -0.01 -4.20
C LYS A 90 10.10 1.48 -4.44
N LYS A 91 10.61 1.86 -5.61
CA LYS A 91 10.87 3.25 -5.99
C LYS A 91 10.85 3.39 -7.52
N ILE A 92 10.58 4.60 -8.00
CA ILE A 92 10.81 5.00 -9.39
C ILE A 92 11.81 6.15 -9.50
N ASN A 93 12.46 6.24 -10.66
CA ASN A 93 13.31 7.35 -11.06
C ASN A 93 12.86 7.81 -12.46
N VAL A 94 12.51 9.09 -12.59
CA VAL A 94 11.99 9.66 -13.84
C VAL A 94 13.12 10.36 -14.58
N GLU A 95 13.37 10.05 -15.85
CA GLU A 95 14.42 10.68 -16.65
C GLU A 95 13.88 11.30 -17.95
N TRP A 96 14.43 12.45 -18.32
CA TRP A 96 14.16 13.10 -19.59
C TRP A 96 15.14 12.59 -20.63
N ILE A 97 14.64 12.06 -21.75
CA ILE A 97 15.46 11.62 -22.89
C ILE A 97 15.10 12.47 -24.09
N ASP A 98 16.10 12.91 -24.86
CA ASP A 98 15.89 13.74 -26.05
C ASP A 98 15.29 12.93 -27.22
N VAL A 99 14.45 13.62 -28.00
CA VAL A 99 13.57 13.04 -29.03
C VAL A 99 14.35 12.39 -30.20
N SER A 100 15.65 12.69 -30.33
CA SER A 100 16.54 12.21 -31.40
C SER A 100 17.14 10.82 -31.18
N GLU A 101 17.04 10.24 -29.98
CA GLU A 101 17.56 8.89 -29.67
C GLU A 101 16.41 7.87 -29.70
N GLN A 102 15.82 7.71 -30.88
CA GLN A 102 14.61 6.92 -31.08
C GLN A 102 14.88 5.41 -31.05
N THR A 103 14.44 4.78 -29.98
CA THR A 103 13.94 3.39 -29.98
C THR A 103 12.89 3.26 -28.88
N GLU A 104 11.85 2.49 -29.14
CA GLU A 104 10.55 2.52 -28.46
C GLU A 104 10.58 2.30 -26.94
N THR A 105 9.65 3.03 -26.29
CA THR A 105 8.85 2.72 -25.08
C THR A 105 9.53 2.05 -23.88
N GLN A 106 9.64 2.81 -22.77
CA GLN A 106 9.66 2.33 -21.38
C GLN A 106 10.62 1.15 -21.11
N PHE A 107 11.83 1.44 -20.67
CA PHE A 107 12.77 0.39 -20.26
C PHE A 107 12.97 0.37 -18.74
N ILE A 108 13.08 -0.84 -18.16
CA ILE A 108 13.56 -1.02 -16.78
C ILE A 108 15.07 -1.01 -16.85
N GLN A 109 15.71 -0.17 -16.03
CA GLN A 109 17.12 -0.30 -15.73
C GLN A 109 17.29 -0.44 -14.21
N ASN A 110 17.96 -1.48 -13.74
CA ASN A 110 18.26 -1.72 -12.32
C ASN A 110 17.03 -1.74 -11.35
N GLY A 111 15.84 -2.09 -11.84
CA GLY A 111 14.61 -2.08 -11.04
C GLY A 111 13.90 -0.72 -10.99
N GLU A 112 14.39 0.27 -11.74
CA GLU A 112 13.77 1.58 -11.91
C GLU A 112 13.02 1.64 -13.25
N LEU A 113 11.81 2.21 -13.25
CA LEU A 113 11.02 2.44 -14.47
C LEU A 113 11.32 3.83 -15.02
N ILE A 114 11.89 3.90 -16.23
CA ILE A 114 12.18 5.16 -16.91
C ILE A 114 10.99 5.56 -17.80
N LEU A 115 10.36 6.69 -17.47
CA LEU A 115 9.20 7.24 -18.17
C LEU A 115 9.60 8.48 -18.99
N ARG A 116 9.36 8.45 -20.31
CA ARG A 116 9.59 9.59 -21.21
C ARG A 116 8.32 10.46 -21.27
N LEU A 117 8.47 11.78 -21.06
CA LEU A 117 7.36 12.75 -21.00
C LEU A 117 7.39 13.72 -22.21
N LYS A 118 6.22 14.21 -22.64
CA LYS A 118 6.13 15.22 -23.72
C LYS A 118 6.45 16.62 -23.17
N LYS A 119 7.13 17.45 -23.97
CA LYS A 119 7.43 18.86 -23.61
C LYS A 119 6.19 19.74 -23.83
N GLY A 120 5.89 20.67 -22.92
CA GLY A 120 4.88 21.74 -23.14
C GLY A 120 3.99 22.06 -21.93
N GLU A 121 2.93 22.84 -22.17
CA GLU A 121 1.89 23.27 -21.20
C GLU A 121 1.00 22.14 -20.68
N HIS A 122 1.21 20.91 -21.14
CA HIS A 122 0.41 19.72 -20.83
C HIS A 122 0.88 19.01 -19.54
N GLN A 123 1.05 19.75 -18.45
CA GLN A 123 1.54 19.17 -17.19
C GLN A 123 0.59 18.08 -16.64
N ASN A 124 -0.71 18.35 -16.64
CA ASN A 124 -1.71 17.39 -16.14
C ASN A 124 -1.70 16.11 -16.97
N GLU A 125 -1.68 16.24 -18.31
CA GLU A 125 -1.59 15.11 -19.24
C GLU A 125 -0.34 14.26 -18.98
N ASN A 126 0.82 14.89 -18.76
CA ASN A 126 2.05 14.18 -18.43
C ASN A 126 1.94 13.42 -17.12
N ILE A 127 1.37 14.03 -16.07
CA ILE A 127 1.15 13.36 -14.78
C ILE A 127 0.26 12.13 -14.98
N VAL A 128 -0.90 12.30 -15.63
CA VAL A 128 -1.86 11.22 -15.85
C VAL A 128 -1.26 10.10 -16.68
N LYS A 129 -0.64 10.40 -17.83
CA LYS A 129 -0.07 9.38 -18.73
C LYS A 129 1.09 8.64 -18.08
N ALA A 130 1.92 9.34 -17.33
CA ALA A 130 3.04 8.74 -16.62
C ALA A 130 2.58 7.87 -15.45
N SER A 131 1.61 8.32 -14.67
CA SER A 131 0.97 7.53 -13.61
C SER A 131 0.33 6.26 -14.17
N MET A 132 -0.44 6.37 -15.26
CA MET A 132 -1.06 5.21 -15.89
C MET A 132 -0.02 4.25 -16.47
N ALA A 133 1.02 4.78 -17.13
CA ALA A 133 2.14 3.98 -17.64
C ALA A 133 2.86 3.24 -16.49
N PHE A 134 3.13 3.94 -15.39
CA PHE A 134 3.71 3.35 -14.20
C PHE A 134 2.85 2.21 -13.68
N ILE A 135 1.58 2.44 -13.37
CA ILE A 135 0.69 1.41 -12.85
C ILE A 135 0.60 0.22 -13.81
N SER A 136 0.37 0.49 -15.10
CA SER A 136 0.23 -0.55 -16.13
C SER A 136 1.47 -1.45 -16.23
N TYR A 137 2.66 -0.88 -16.02
CA TYR A 137 3.90 -1.61 -16.18
C TYR A 137 4.43 -2.23 -14.87
N ALA A 138 4.33 -1.49 -13.76
CA ALA A 138 4.98 -1.80 -12.50
C ALA A 138 4.08 -2.57 -11.52
N PHE A 139 2.83 -2.13 -11.37
CA PHE A 139 1.93 -2.63 -10.35
C PHE A 139 1.52 -4.08 -10.66
N LEU A 140 1.74 -5.00 -9.72
CA LEU A 140 1.39 -6.43 -9.86
C LEU A 140 1.90 -7.11 -11.16
N LYS A 141 3.07 -6.69 -11.67
CA LYS A 141 3.63 -7.14 -12.96
C LYS A 141 3.55 -8.65 -13.18
N LYS A 142 3.95 -9.44 -12.17
CA LYS A 142 3.90 -10.91 -12.22
C LYS A 142 2.48 -11.44 -12.38
N ALA A 143 1.56 -11.05 -11.50
CA ALA A 143 0.17 -11.51 -11.53
C ALA A 143 -0.54 -11.08 -12.82
N LYS A 144 -0.37 -9.82 -13.24
CA LYS A 144 -1.03 -9.25 -14.43
C LYS A 144 -0.73 -9.99 -15.73
N SER A 145 0.42 -10.67 -15.79
CA SER A 145 0.81 -11.50 -16.94
C SER A 145 -0.07 -12.76 -17.12
N TYR A 146 -0.80 -13.18 -16.08
CA TYR A 146 -1.59 -14.42 -16.06
C TYR A 146 -3.09 -14.21 -15.82
N ILE A 147 -3.53 -12.99 -15.46
CA ILE A 147 -4.96 -12.66 -15.30
C ILE A 147 -5.59 -12.18 -16.61
N ALA A 148 -6.92 -12.17 -16.67
CA ALA A 148 -7.65 -11.80 -17.87
C ALA A 148 -7.42 -10.31 -18.20
N LYS A 149 -7.50 -9.98 -19.50
CA LYS A 149 -7.30 -8.59 -19.97
C LYS A 149 -8.20 -7.58 -19.25
N TYR A 150 -9.49 -7.88 -19.07
CA TYR A 150 -10.41 -6.99 -18.38
C TYR A 150 -10.10 -6.82 -16.89
N GLN A 151 -9.59 -7.86 -16.21
CA GLN A 151 -9.17 -7.80 -14.80
C GLN A 151 -7.93 -6.92 -14.64
N ARG A 152 -6.99 -7.03 -15.59
CA ARG A 152 -5.79 -6.21 -15.64
C ARG A 152 -6.13 -4.74 -15.87
N GLU A 153 -6.94 -4.46 -16.89
CA GLU A 153 -7.31 -3.09 -17.25
C GLU A 153 -8.14 -2.42 -16.14
N SER A 154 -9.09 -3.12 -15.52
CA SER A 154 -9.84 -2.55 -14.39
C SER A 154 -8.95 -2.29 -13.18
N MET A 155 -7.99 -3.17 -12.89
CA MET A 155 -7.04 -3.01 -11.79
C MET A 155 -6.13 -1.81 -12.02
N ASP A 156 -5.62 -1.65 -13.25
CA ASP A 156 -4.75 -0.53 -13.61
C ASP A 156 -5.49 0.81 -13.53
N LEU A 157 -6.75 0.85 -14.00
CA LEU A 157 -7.61 2.02 -13.87
C LEU A 157 -7.87 2.36 -12.40
N PHE A 158 -8.21 1.38 -11.57
CA PHE A 158 -8.51 1.63 -10.16
C PHE A 158 -7.27 2.06 -9.37
N ALA A 159 -6.13 1.40 -9.56
CA ALA A 159 -4.89 1.79 -8.88
C ALA A 159 -4.38 3.17 -9.33
N CYS A 160 -4.58 3.53 -10.61
CA CYS A 160 -4.29 4.89 -11.10
C CYS A 160 -5.26 5.93 -10.54
N TYR A 161 -6.56 5.60 -10.49
CA TYR A 161 -7.57 6.44 -9.81
C TYR A 161 -7.18 6.68 -8.35
N ASP A 162 -6.82 5.64 -7.60
CA ASP A 162 -6.43 5.75 -6.20
C ASP A 162 -5.15 6.59 -6.00
N LEU A 163 -4.19 6.48 -6.92
CA LEU A 163 -2.99 7.33 -6.96
C LEU A 163 -3.33 8.81 -7.19
N LEU A 164 -4.36 9.10 -7.99
CA LEU A 164 -4.70 10.46 -8.44
C LEU A 164 -5.89 11.09 -7.68
N LYS A 165 -6.65 10.34 -6.87
CA LYS A 165 -7.90 10.84 -6.26
C LYS A 165 -7.71 11.99 -5.27
N GLU A 166 -6.52 12.12 -4.68
CA GLU A 166 -6.14 13.22 -3.78
C GLU A 166 -5.52 14.44 -4.52
N GLU A 167 -5.37 14.36 -5.85
CA GLU A 167 -4.81 15.44 -6.67
C GLU A 167 -5.87 16.51 -7.01
N LYS A 168 -5.43 17.56 -7.72
CA LYS A 168 -6.32 18.60 -8.20
C LYS A 168 -7.37 18.05 -9.16
N SER A 169 -8.57 18.63 -9.14
CA SER A 169 -9.69 18.21 -9.98
C SER A 169 -9.33 18.16 -11.46
N GLU A 170 -8.51 19.10 -11.96
CA GLU A 170 -8.14 19.11 -13.39
C GLU A 170 -7.25 17.92 -13.80
N ILE A 171 -6.49 17.33 -12.88
CA ILE A 171 -5.70 16.12 -13.13
C ILE A 171 -6.63 14.91 -13.19
N LEU A 172 -7.60 14.85 -12.27
CA LEU A 172 -8.58 13.77 -12.23
C LEU A 172 -9.51 13.81 -13.44
N ASP A 173 -9.97 14.99 -13.85
CA ASP A 173 -10.79 15.19 -15.04
C ASP A 173 -10.04 14.73 -16.29
N GLN A 174 -8.75 15.09 -16.41
CA GLN A 174 -7.90 14.62 -17.50
C GLN A 174 -7.78 13.09 -17.51
N PHE A 175 -7.62 12.45 -16.35
CA PHE A 175 -7.60 10.99 -16.25
C PHE A 175 -8.92 10.34 -16.69
N VAL A 176 -10.05 10.93 -16.28
CA VAL A 176 -11.37 10.44 -16.67
C VAL A 176 -11.56 10.50 -18.19
N GLN A 177 -11.22 11.63 -18.81
CA GLN A 177 -11.36 11.81 -20.27
C GLN A 177 -10.39 10.93 -21.07
N ASP A 178 -9.13 10.83 -20.65
CA ASP A 178 -8.09 10.12 -21.42
C ASP A 178 -8.14 8.60 -21.30
N PHE A 179 -8.59 8.08 -20.15
CA PHE A 179 -8.46 6.65 -19.83
C PHE A 179 -9.74 5.98 -19.35
N MET A 180 -10.56 6.64 -18.52
CA MET A 180 -11.73 5.97 -17.95
C MET A 180 -12.91 5.89 -18.92
N LYS A 181 -13.25 7.00 -19.60
CA LYS A 181 -14.48 7.13 -20.39
C LYS A 181 -14.69 5.96 -21.35
N ASP A 182 -13.71 5.68 -22.20
CA ASP A 182 -13.81 4.61 -23.21
C ASP A 182 -13.72 3.20 -22.61
N LYS A 183 -13.01 3.05 -21.48
CA LYS A 183 -12.80 1.74 -20.84
C LYS A 183 -13.99 1.31 -20.00
N MET A 184 -14.71 2.26 -19.41
CA MET A 184 -15.88 2.01 -18.56
C MET A 184 -17.10 1.55 -19.37
N ASP A 185 -17.13 1.77 -20.69
CA ASP A 185 -18.15 1.19 -21.57
C ASP A 185 -18.13 -0.36 -21.57
N ASN A 186 -17.00 -0.97 -21.21
CA ASN A 186 -16.92 -2.41 -21.00
C ASN A 186 -17.50 -2.78 -19.64
N LYS A 187 -18.68 -3.42 -19.64
CA LYS A 187 -19.39 -3.87 -18.43
C LYS A 187 -18.52 -4.66 -17.44
N LYS A 188 -17.59 -5.50 -17.92
CA LYS A 188 -16.71 -6.27 -17.02
C LYS A 188 -15.66 -5.38 -16.35
N ILE A 189 -15.19 -4.34 -17.03
CA ILE A 189 -14.25 -3.38 -16.46
C ILE A 189 -14.96 -2.52 -15.42
N SER A 190 -16.14 -1.98 -15.75
CA SER A 190 -16.97 -1.20 -14.83
C SER A 190 -17.34 -1.98 -13.57
N ASP A 191 -17.82 -3.22 -13.72
CA ASP A 191 -18.19 -4.09 -12.59
C ASP A 191 -17.00 -4.34 -11.65
N PHE A 192 -15.80 -4.61 -12.19
CA PHE A 192 -14.62 -4.80 -11.34
C PHE A 192 -14.16 -3.48 -10.70
N PHE A 193 -14.23 -2.37 -11.42
CA PHE A 193 -13.86 -1.05 -10.88
C PHE A 193 -14.74 -0.69 -9.68
N GLU A 194 -16.06 -0.84 -9.80
CA GLU A 194 -17.02 -0.60 -8.71
C GLU A 194 -16.73 -1.54 -7.52
N LYS A 195 -16.48 -2.83 -7.77
CA LYS A 195 -16.11 -3.78 -6.72
C LYS A 195 -14.83 -3.37 -6.00
N TYR A 196 -13.82 -2.90 -6.71
CA TYR A 196 -12.57 -2.43 -6.10
C TYR A 196 -12.81 -1.20 -5.23
N SER A 197 -13.70 -0.29 -5.64
CA SER A 197 -14.10 0.86 -4.83
C SER A 197 -14.69 0.43 -3.49
N ASP A 198 -15.69 -0.46 -3.50
CA ASP A 198 -16.31 -0.97 -2.28
C ASP A 198 -15.30 -1.70 -1.37
N ILE A 199 -14.37 -2.46 -1.98
CA ILE A 199 -13.31 -3.18 -1.27
C ILE A 199 -12.29 -2.20 -0.64
N ASP A 200 -11.96 -1.10 -1.31
CA ASP A 200 -11.06 -0.07 -0.77
C ASP A 200 -11.74 0.79 0.31
N ASP A 201 -13.05 1.02 0.20
CA ASP A 201 -13.82 1.75 1.21
C ASP A 201 -13.77 1.05 2.58
N VAL A 202 -13.82 -0.28 2.62
CA VAL A 202 -13.59 -1.07 3.85
C VAL A 202 -12.10 -1.28 4.17
N GLY A 203 -11.20 -0.74 3.36
CA GLY A 203 -9.76 -0.69 3.56
C GLY A 203 -9.02 -2.01 3.34
N ILE A 204 -9.56 -2.95 2.57
CA ILE A 204 -8.92 -4.26 2.34
C ILE A 204 -8.38 -4.45 0.92
N PHE A 205 -8.51 -3.46 0.04
CA PHE A 205 -7.98 -3.54 -1.33
C PHE A 205 -6.48 -3.83 -1.34
N TYR A 206 -5.67 -2.96 -0.73
CA TYR A 206 -4.22 -3.19 -0.66
C TYR A 206 -3.82 -4.38 0.25
N PRO A 207 -4.20 -4.40 1.54
CA PRO A 207 -3.65 -5.39 2.45
C PRO A 207 -4.16 -6.81 2.22
N VAL A 208 -5.30 -6.99 1.53
CA VAL A 208 -5.83 -8.32 1.21
C VAL A 208 -5.76 -8.61 -0.28
N LEU A 209 -6.48 -7.86 -1.13
CA LEU A 209 -6.57 -8.18 -2.56
C LEU A 209 -5.21 -8.09 -3.27
N VAL A 210 -4.52 -6.95 -3.16
CA VAL A 210 -3.21 -6.74 -3.80
C VAL A 210 -2.16 -7.67 -3.21
N GLN A 211 -2.23 -7.94 -1.90
CA GLN A 211 -1.34 -8.89 -1.24
C GLN A 211 -1.52 -10.33 -1.76
N GLU A 212 -2.76 -10.81 -1.88
CA GLU A 212 -3.04 -12.15 -2.39
C GLU A 212 -2.71 -12.27 -3.89
N LEU A 213 -2.94 -11.23 -4.68
CA LEU A 213 -2.48 -11.18 -6.07
C LEU A 213 -0.96 -11.16 -6.19
N THR A 214 -0.26 -10.51 -5.26
CA THR A 214 1.21 -10.57 -5.19
C THR A 214 1.68 -12.01 -4.96
N PHE A 215 1.08 -12.71 -3.99
CA PHE A 215 1.38 -14.13 -3.74
C PHE A 215 1.03 -15.04 -4.91
N LEU A 216 -0.14 -14.83 -5.54
CA LEU A 216 -0.53 -15.55 -6.75
C LEU A 216 0.53 -15.37 -7.83
N GLY A 217 0.95 -14.12 -8.08
CA GLY A 217 2.00 -13.77 -9.03
C GLY A 217 3.28 -14.58 -8.83
N GLU A 218 3.77 -14.69 -7.58
CA GLU A 218 4.94 -15.49 -7.26
C GLU A 218 4.75 -17.00 -7.50
N LYS A 219 3.55 -17.53 -7.29
CA LYS A 219 3.25 -18.96 -7.45
C LYS A 219 3.12 -19.39 -8.92
N VAL A 220 2.62 -18.49 -9.76
CA VAL A 220 2.37 -18.75 -11.19
C VAL A 220 3.57 -18.37 -12.06
N PHE A 221 4.44 -17.48 -11.60
CA PHE A 221 5.58 -17.00 -12.37
C PHE A 221 6.50 -18.15 -12.85
N ALA A 222 6.90 -18.07 -14.13
CA ALA A 222 7.76 -19.03 -14.82
C ALA A 222 7.25 -20.49 -14.86
N LYS A 223 5.95 -20.72 -14.67
CA LYS A 223 5.32 -22.05 -14.76
C LYS A 223 4.21 -22.05 -15.80
N LYS A 224 4.10 -23.11 -16.60
CA LYS A 224 2.95 -23.30 -17.51
C LYS A 224 1.72 -23.58 -16.67
N ARG A 225 0.75 -22.67 -16.69
CA ARG A 225 -0.51 -22.76 -15.92
C ARG A 225 -1.71 -22.65 -16.84
N ASP A 226 -2.83 -23.19 -16.38
CA ASP A 226 -4.12 -22.95 -17.01
C ASP A 226 -4.58 -21.51 -16.67
N ALA A 227 -4.52 -20.65 -17.68
CA ALA A 227 -4.94 -19.25 -17.56
C ALA A 227 -6.42 -19.14 -17.16
N GLN A 228 -7.28 -20.06 -17.64
CA GLN A 228 -8.72 -19.99 -17.37
C GLN A 228 -9.01 -20.25 -15.88
N ASN A 229 -8.28 -21.17 -15.26
CA ASN A 229 -8.38 -21.41 -13.82
C ASN A 229 -7.97 -20.15 -13.02
N ILE A 230 -6.86 -19.51 -13.41
CA ILE A 230 -6.41 -18.25 -12.77
C ILE A 230 -7.46 -17.14 -12.93
N HIS A 231 -8.03 -16.98 -14.14
CA HIS A 231 -9.05 -15.97 -14.40
C HIS A 231 -10.30 -16.16 -13.55
N LYS A 232 -10.73 -17.42 -13.41
CA LYS A 232 -11.88 -17.79 -12.57
C LYS A 232 -11.58 -17.51 -11.10
N GLU A 233 -10.43 -17.96 -10.60
CA GLU A 233 -10.04 -17.78 -9.21
C GLU A 233 -9.92 -16.29 -8.83
N VAL A 234 -9.35 -15.44 -9.71
CA VAL A 234 -9.29 -13.99 -9.47
C VAL A 234 -10.69 -13.36 -9.45
N THR A 235 -11.60 -13.81 -10.32
CA THR A 235 -13.00 -13.35 -10.29
C THR A 235 -13.68 -13.75 -8.98
N GLU A 236 -13.47 -14.98 -8.53
CA GLU A 236 -14.02 -15.48 -7.26
C GLU A 236 -13.45 -14.76 -6.05
N LEU A 237 -12.15 -14.43 -6.08
CA LEU A 237 -11.47 -13.64 -5.05
C LEU A 237 -12.08 -12.25 -4.91
N VAL A 238 -12.24 -11.53 -6.03
CA VAL A 238 -12.83 -10.18 -6.02
C VAL A 238 -14.28 -10.24 -5.54
N ASN A 239 -15.06 -11.21 -6.00
CA ASN A 239 -16.45 -11.39 -5.53
C ASN A 239 -16.52 -11.77 -4.04
N PHE A 240 -15.58 -12.56 -3.53
CA PHE A 240 -15.47 -12.89 -2.11
C PHE A 240 -15.24 -11.64 -1.28
N LEU A 241 -14.26 -10.81 -1.66
CA LEU A 241 -13.94 -9.58 -0.95
C LEU A 241 -15.05 -8.53 -1.08
N TYR A 242 -15.71 -8.46 -2.23
CA TYR A 242 -16.87 -7.59 -2.44
C TYR A 242 -18.03 -7.93 -1.49
N ARG A 243 -18.34 -9.23 -1.33
CA ARG A 243 -19.34 -9.68 -0.34
C ARG A 243 -18.90 -9.35 1.08
N TYR A 244 -17.63 -9.53 1.39
CA TYR A 244 -17.09 -9.15 2.69
C TYR A 244 -17.20 -7.64 2.93
N ALA A 245 -16.95 -6.80 1.92
CA ALA A 245 -17.03 -5.35 2.01
C ALA A 245 -18.46 -4.86 2.24
N ASN A 246 -19.43 -5.51 1.59
CA ASN A 246 -20.84 -5.14 1.65
C ASN A 246 -21.64 -5.80 2.78
N ARG A 247 -20.98 -6.58 3.65
CA ARG A 247 -21.62 -7.27 4.78
C ARG A 247 -22.12 -6.29 5.83
N LYS A 248 -23.21 -6.64 6.52
CA LYS A 248 -23.66 -5.86 7.70
C LYS A 248 -22.87 -6.24 8.95
N LEU A 249 -22.83 -5.35 9.94
CA LEU A 249 -22.30 -5.71 11.25
C LEU A 249 -23.07 -6.91 11.84
N ARG A 250 -22.33 -7.89 12.37
CA ARG A 250 -22.84 -9.16 12.95
C ARG A 250 -23.33 -10.20 11.94
N GLU A 251 -23.26 -9.91 10.64
CA GLU A 251 -23.39 -10.94 9.62
C GLU A 251 -22.15 -11.84 9.66
N ASP A 252 -22.36 -13.11 10.00
CA ASP A 252 -21.26 -14.07 10.12
C ASP A 252 -20.94 -14.64 8.75
N ILE A 253 -19.99 -14.00 8.07
CA ILE A 253 -19.38 -14.58 6.87
C ILE A 253 -18.21 -15.43 7.34
N VAL A 254 -18.49 -16.67 7.71
CA VAL A 254 -17.52 -17.65 8.24
C VAL A 254 -16.67 -18.30 7.13
N ASN A 255 -16.78 -17.82 5.89
CA ASN A 255 -16.13 -18.50 4.76
C ASN A 255 -14.68 -18.03 4.60
N ASP A 256 -13.78 -19.01 4.50
CA ASP A 256 -12.43 -18.80 3.99
C ASP A 256 -12.45 -18.79 2.47
N PHE A 257 -11.45 -18.13 1.88
CA PHE A 257 -11.21 -18.22 0.46
C PHE A 257 -10.23 -19.37 0.21
N SER A 258 -10.66 -20.40 -0.51
CA SER A 258 -9.84 -21.58 -0.83
C SER A 258 -9.83 -21.82 -2.33
N GLY A 259 -8.89 -21.16 -3.00
CA GLY A 259 -8.57 -21.35 -4.41
C GLY A 259 -7.36 -22.27 -4.63
N THR A 260 -6.93 -22.39 -5.88
CA THR A 260 -5.73 -23.16 -6.25
C THR A 260 -4.46 -22.41 -5.82
N TYR A 261 -4.46 -21.08 -5.95
CA TYR A 261 -3.31 -20.20 -5.71
C TYR A 261 -3.50 -19.24 -4.54
N CYS A 262 -4.71 -18.92 -4.14
CA CYS A 262 -5.03 -18.04 -3.02
C CYS A 262 -5.79 -18.86 -1.96
N LYS A 263 -5.24 -18.91 -0.75
CA LYS A 263 -5.83 -19.65 0.38
C LYS A 263 -5.70 -18.82 1.64
N PHE A 264 -6.77 -18.19 2.07
CA PHE A 264 -6.72 -17.30 3.23
C PHE A 264 -8.06 -17.18 3.96
N GLY A 265 -7.94 -16.83 5.24
CA GLY A 265 -9.08 -16.55 6.11
C GLY A 265 -9.06 -15.12 6.62
N ILE A 266 -10.22 -14.46 6.64
CA ILE A 266 -10.41 -13.18 7.33
C ILE A 266 -11.12 -13.45 8.66
N ARG A 267 -10.55 -12.97 9.76
CA ARG A 267 -11.10 -13.16 11.11
C ARG A 267 -11.29 -11.82 11.80
N ILE A 268 -12.54 -11.55 12.17
CA ILE A 268 -12.88 -10.37 12.96
C ILE A 268 -12.61 -10.69 14.43
N ILE A 269 -11.60 -10.04 15.01
CA ILE A 269 -11.21 -10.19 16.41
C ILE A 269 -11.57 -8.89 17.15
N GLY A 270 -12.01 -9.04 18.39
CA GLY A 270 -12.33 -7.89 19.24
C GLY A 270 -13.81 -7.56 19.32
N ARG A 271 -14.71 -8.53 19.17
CA ARG A 271 -16.12 -8.33 19.54
C ARG A 271 -16.18 -8.21 21.06
N SER A 272 -16.48 -7.02 21.60
CA SER A 272 -16.41 -6.75 23.05
C SER A 272 -17.23 -7.74 23.88
N ILE A 273 -18.40 -8.18 23.37
CA ILE A 273 -19.23 -9.19 24.04
C ILE A 273 -18.55 -10.57 24.12
N VAL A 274 -17.79 -10.96 23.09
CA VAL A 274 -17.05 -12.23 23.05
C VAL A 274 -15.81 -12.11 23.94
N ILE A 275 -15.12 -10.96 23.93
CA ILE A 275 -13.99 -10.71 24.82
C ILE A 275 -14.44 -10.84 26.29
N ASN A 276 -15.53 -10.16 26.66
CA ASN A 276 -16.00 -10.15 28.05
C ASN A 276 -16.49 -11.52 28.54
N ARG A 277 -17.07 -12.33 27.64
CA ARG A 277 -17.62 -13.65 28.00
C ARG A 277 -16.57 -14.76 27.97
N ASP A 278 -15.76 -14.81 26.92
CA ASP A 278 -14.92 -15.96 26.58
C ASP A 278 -13.41 -15.65 26.51
N GLY A 279 -13.04 -14.37 26.53
CA GLY A 279 -11.66 -13.91 26.43
C GLY A 279 -10.97 -14.35 25.14
N GLU A 280 -9.65 -14.58 25.24
CA GLU A 280 -8.80 -14.96 24.12
C GLU A 280 -9.06 -16.39 23.62
N ARG A 281 -9.57 -17.27 24.48
CA ARG A 281 -9.67 -18.73 24.24
C ARG A 281 -10.47 -19.05 22.98
N VAL A 282 -11.59 -18.36 22.75
CA VAL A 282 -12.44 -18.59 21.58
C VAL A 282 -11.71 -18.22 20.29
N TYR A 283 -10.99 -17.10 20.27
CA TYR A 283 -10.22 -16.69 19.10
C TYR A 283 -9.06 -17.66 18.84
N LYS A 284 -8.30 -18.04 19.86
CA LYS A 284 -7.20 -19.02 19.74
C LYS A 284 -7.69 -20.35 19.18
N ASN A 285 -8.78 -20.89 19.71
CA ASN A 285 -9.35 -22.16 19.24
C ASN A 285 -9.81 -22.07 17.78
N HIS A 286 -10.38 -20.93 17.39
CA HIS A 286 -10.80 -20.72 16.00
C HIS A 286 -9.60 -20.61 15.05
N LEU A 287 -8.54 -19.90 15.43
CA LEU A 287 -7.30 -19.81 14.65
C LEU A 287 -6.65 -21.19 14.48
N LYS A 288 -6.61 -22.01 15.53
CA LYS A 288 -6.10 -23.39 15.45
C LYS A 288 -6.89 -24.26 14.47
N LYS A 289 -8.22 -24.12 14.45
CA LYS A 289 -9.10 -24.91 13.58
C LYS A 289 -8.87 -24.64 12.09
N ILE A 290 -8.51 -23.41 11.73
CA ILE A 290 -8.47 -22.94 10.33
C ILE A 290 -7.03 -22.88 9.79
N ALA A 291 -6.03 -23.02 10.68
CA ALA A 291 -4.63 -22.80 10.36
C ALA A 291 -4.09 -23.75 9.28
N SER A 292 -4.57 -25.00 9.24
CA SER A 292 -4.17 -26.01 8.26
C SER A 292 -4.66 -25.74 6.85
N ASP A 293 -5.79 -25.05 6.73
CA ASP A 293 -6.52 -24.92 5.46
C ASP A 293 -6.15 -23.62 4.73
N ASN A 294 -5.48 -22.71 5.44
CA ASN A 294 -5.14 -21.38 4.98
C ASN A 294 -3.61 -21.20 4.92
N GLU A 295 -3.15 -20.34 4.02
CA GLU A 295 -1.76 -19.90 3.96
C GLU A 295 -1.57 -18.53 4.61
N THR A 296 -2.55 -17.65 4.47
CA THR A 296 -2.58 -16.31 5.07
C THR A 296 -3.79 -16.20 5.99
N LEU A 297 -3.63 -15.56 7.15
CA LEU A 297 -4.76 -15.13 7.98
C LEU A 297 -4.72 -13.61 8.16
N TYR A 298 -5.87 -12.99 7.96
CA TYR A 298 -6.09 -11.55 8.14
C TYR A 298 -6.92 -11.33 9.38
N LEU A 299 -6.28 -10.88 10.46
CA LEU A 299 -6.93 -10.61 11.73
C LEU A 299 -7.32 -9.13 11.75
N ILE A 300 -8.63 -8.84 11.67
CA ILE A 300 -9.17 -7.49 11.55
C ILE A 300 -9.99 -7.15 12.79
N GLY A 301 -9.90 -5.92 13.28
CA GLY A 301 -10.78 -5.44 14.34
C GLY A 301 -10.72 -3.93 14.52
N SER A 302 -11.45 -3.40 15.50
CA SER A 302 -11.31 -2.01 15.92
C SER A 302 -9.88 -1.75 16.38
N ASN A 303 -9.32 -0.58 16.06
CA ASN A 303 -8.00 -0.17 16.52
C ASN A 303 -7.89 -0.14 18.06
N GLU A 304 -9.01 0.06 18.77
CA GLU A 304 -9.08 -0.05 20.24
C GLU A 304 -8.69 -1.45 20.75
N HIS A 305 -8.91 -2.48 19.93
CA HIS A 305 -8.59 -3.87 20.24
C HIS A 305 -7.25 -4.32 19.64
N LYS A 306 -6.44 -3.40 19.09
CA LYS A 306 -5.13 -3.71 18.51
C LYS A 306 -4.24 -4.54 19.45
N LYS A 307 -4.15 -4.14 20.72
CA LYS A 307 -3.33 -4.85 21.72
C LYS A 307 -3.82 -6.29 21.91
N PHE A 308 -5.13 -6.46 22.11
CA PHE A 308 -5.77 -7.77 22.26
C PHE A 308 -5.56 -8.68 21.03
N ILE A 309 -5.67 -8.12 19.82
CA ILE A 309 -5.46 -8.88 18.57
C ILE A 309 -4.02 -9.42 18.50
N ASN A 310 -3.04 -8.60 18.86
CA ASN A 310 -1.63 -9.03 18.91
C ASN A 310 -1.43 -10.10 20.00
N GLU A 311 -1.97 -9.92 21.19
CA GLU A 311 -1.86 -10.90 22.30
C GLU A 311 -2.46 -12.26 21.90
N VAL A 312 -3.64 -12.28 21.29
CA VAL A 312 -4.27 -13.52 20.79
C VAL A 312 -3.36 -14.24 19.81
N PHE A 313 -2.76 -13.53 18.85
CA PHE A 313 -1.86 -14.12 17.86
C PHE A 313 -0.56 -14.63 18.51
N GLU A 314 0.12 -13.77 19.27
CA GLU A 314 1.39 -14.12 19.94
C GLU A 314 1.23 -15.35 20.85
N ASN A 315 0.09 -15.49 21.52
CA ASN A 315 -0.22 -16.61 22.40
C ASN A 315 -0.54 -17.93 21.67
N CYS A 316 -0.62 -17.94 20.34
CA CYS A 316 -0.88 -19.16 19.56
C CYS A 316 0.03 -19.36 18.34
N LYS A 317 0.86 -18.37 17.97
CA LYS A 317 1.63 -18.36 16.72
C LYS A 317 2.50 -19.61 16.51
N GLU A 318 3.17 -20.07 17.57
CA GLU A 318 4.03 -21.26 17.55
C GLU A 318 3.20 -22.55 17.36
N GLU A 319 2.02 -22.62 17.98
CA GLU A 319 1.14 -23.78 17.87
C GLU A 319 0.52 -23.91 16.48
N ILE A 320 0.20 -22.79 15.84
CA ILE A 320 -0.39 -22.77 14.49
C ILE A 320 0.66 -22.77 13.38
N GLY A 321 1.93 -22.44 13.68
CA GLY A 321 3.04 -22.37 12.71
C GLY A 321 2.95 -21.14 11.80
N TYR A 322 2.67 -19.96 12.36
CA TYR A 322 2.52 -18.71 11.61
C TYR A 322 3.44 -17.62 12.16
N SER A 323 3.89 -16.75 11.27
CA SER A 323 4.64 -15.54 11.62
C SER A 323 3.91 -14.28 11.17
N LYS A 324 4.18 -13.17 11.88
CA LYS A 324 3.68 -11.85 11.52
C LYS A 324 4.32 -11.39 10.21
N LEU A 325 3.49 -11.09 9.22
CA LEU A 325 3.95 -10.55 7.94
C LEU A 325 3.95 -9.01 7.95
N MET A 326 2.83 -8.41 8.37
CA MET A 326 2.68 -6.97 8.52
C MET A 326 1.48 -6.60 9.37
N GLU A 327 1.38 -5.33 9.72
CA GLU A 327 0.21 -4.74 10.36
C GLU A 327 -0.03 -3.33 9.82
N ASP A 328 -1.28 -2.87 9.89
CA ASP A 328 -1.67 -1.53 9.47
C ASP A 328 -2.86 -1.03 10.30
N THR A 329 -2.96 0.30 10.46
CA THR A 329 -4.11 0.98 11.07
C THR A 329 -4.67 1.96 10.05
N TYR A 330 -5.97 1.88 9.79
CA TYR A 330 -6.61 2.62 8.69
C TYR A 330 -8.05 2.98 9.04
N VAL A 331 -8.60 3.99 8.36
CA VAL A 331 -10.03 4.32 8.44
C VAL A 331 -10.78 3.43 7.45
N ALA A 332 -11.82 2.76 7.92
CA ALA A 332 -12.70 1.92 7.11
C ALA A 332 -14.13 2.47 7.14
N THR A 333 -14.81 2.44 6.02
CA THR A 333 -16.25 2.69 5.91
C THR A 333 -16.96 1.33 5.91
N ILE A 334 -17.59 0.96 7.03
CA ILE A 334 -18.30 -0.33 7.16
C ILE A 334 -19.80 -0.10 7.26
N LYS A 335 -20.60 -1.12 6.92
CA LYS A 335 -22.05 -1.07 7.10
C LYS A 335 -22.43 -1.50 8.51
N ASP A 336 -23.26 -0.72 9.17
CA ASP A 336 -23.79 -1.05 10.48
C ASP A 336 -24.85 -2.18 10.39
N LYS A 337 -25.61 -2.39 11.49
CA LYS A 337 -26.66 -3.42 11.55
C LYS A 337 -27.85 -3.10 10.62
N ASP A 338 -28.11 -1.82 10.38
CA ASP A 338 -29.24 -1.34 9.60
C ASP A 338 -28.84 -1.25 8.12
N GLY A 339 -27.53 -1.15 7.84
CA GLY A 339 -26.93 -1.08 6.51
C GLY A 339 -26.34 0.29 6.20
N GLU A 340 -26.32 1.19 7.17
CA GLU A 340 -25.80 2.55 7.04
C GLU A 340 -24.27 2.56 7.12
N ASN A 341 -23.66 3.45 6.36
CA ASN A 341 -22.20 3.58 6.30
C ASN A 341 -21.67 4.32 7.53
N ILE A 342 -20.76 3.68 8.27
CA ILE A 342 -20.06 4.28 9.41
C ILE A 342 -18.54 4.23 9.19
N LYS A 343 -17.85 5.31 9.56
CA LYS A 343 -16.38 5.37 9.54
C LYS A 343 -15.82 4.89 10.87
N VAL A 344 -14.93 3.92 10.83
CA VAL A 344 -14.30 3.34 12.02
C VAL A 344 -12.79 3.25 11.84
N MET A 345 -12.04 3.50 12.92
CA MET A 345 -10.60 3.25 12.94
C MET A 345 -10.37 1.74 13.11
N SER A 346 -9.87 1.10 12.06
CA SER A 346 -9.63 -0.33 11.99
C SER A 346 -8.15 -0.66 12.10
N TYR A 347 -7.87 -1.88 12.54
CA TYR A 347 -6.55 -2.47 12.60
C TYR A 347 -6.58 -3.82 11.89
N ILE A 348 -5.55 -4.09 11.09
CA ILE A 348 -5.32 -5.38 10.44
C ILE A 348 -3.94 -5.91 10.82
N LEU A 349 -3.90 -7.17 11.22
CA LEU A 349 -2.69 -7.96 11.41
C LEU A 349 -2.70 -9.08 10.38
N THR A 350 -1.73 -9.06 9.46
CA THR A 350 -1.55 -10.10 8.45
C THR A 350 -0.50 -11.07 8.93
N VAL A 351 -0.86 -12.35 9.01
CA VAL A 351 0.02 -13.43 9.44
C VAL A 351 0.05 -14.50 8.37
N ARG A 352 1.19 -15.16 8.20
CA ARG A 352 1.41 -16.14 7.14
C ARG A 352 2.01 -17.42 7.70
N ASN A 353 1.59 -18.55 7.15
CA ASN A 353 2.06 -19.87 7.53
C ASN A 353 3.55 -20.03 7.17
N ASP A 354 4.36 -20.44 8.14
CA ASP A 354 5.82 -20.53 8.01
C ASP A 354 6.29 -21.61 7.04
N SER A 355 5.44 -22.61 6.78
CA SER A 355 5.71 -23.66 5.79
C SER A 355 5.68 -23.14 4.35
N ILE A 356 5.05 -21.99 4.11
CA ILE A 356 4.90 -21.43 2.77
C ILE A 356 6.14 -20.58 2.45
N LYS A 357 7.01 -21.14 1.60
CA LYS A 357 8.20 -20.43 1.13
C LYS A 357 7.84 -19.08 0.53
N VAL A 358 8.35 -18.01 1.14
CA VAL A 358 8.44 -16.69 0.54
C VAL A 358 9.57 -16.75 -0.49
N TYR A 359 9.25 -16.63 -1.78
CA TYR A 359 10.23 -16.76 -2.88
C TYR A 359 11.31 -15.66 -2.88
N HIS A 360 11.21 -14.67 -1.99
CA HIS A 360 12.20 -13.62 -1.74
C HIS A 360 12.80 -13.72 -0.32
N LYS A 361 13.41 -14.85 0.05
CA LYS A 361 14.51 -14.80 1.02
C LYS A 361 15.78 -14.52 0.20
N LYS A 362 16.17 -13.24 0.14
CA LYS A 362 17.58 -12.88 -0.03
C LYS A 362 18.23 -12.88 1.34
#